data_AF-A0AAW6I6U7-F1
#
_entry.id   AF-A0AAW6I6U7-F1
#
_cell.length_a   1.000
_cell.length_b   1.000
_cell.length_c   1.000
_cell.angle_alpha   90.00
_cell.angle_beta   90.00
_cell.angle_gamma   90.00
#
_symmetry.space_group_name_H-M   'P 1'
#
loop_
_entity.id
_entity.type
_entity.pdbx_description
1 polymer ?
#
loop_
_entity_poly.entity_id
_entity_poly.type
_entity_poly.pdbx_seq_one_letter_code
_entity_poly.pdbx_strand_id
1 'polypeptide(L)'
;MLLDRAIQAFGEPRIETYVTDRLATRVSMLLRQSYIMAGFKVPEADDLAILTAKLTSDLFESYRFLTYGEVSLCFELGIKGEYGDFMGLNMRTFSRWLKCYKTSDFRYRQVMERDKRMQAALPPVSEAYNREREDRMLQNAFRHYRAGYPLDQLLPARVYRILQGRKLIADSPADKRSAMDRFARWKPAGMLPMDEETRLHFVKTQAMTALLRRYFDRLVQEGVAKLPL
;
A
#
# COMPACT_ATOMS: atom_id res chain seq x y z
N MET A 1 -17.85 17.78 9.48
CA MET A 1 -17.11 19.06 9.27
C MET A 1 -15.63 18.87 8.95
N LEU A 2 -14.75 18.38 9.84
CA LEU A 2 -13.32 18.18 9.51
C LEU A 2 -13.11 17.09 8.44
N LEU A 3 -13.90 16.01 8.50
CA LEU A 3 -13.85 14.92 7.52
C LEU A 3 -14.29 15.36 6.11
N ASP A 4 -15.38 16.14 6.02
CA ASP A 4 -15.90 16.63 4.73
C ASP A 4 -14.91 17.58 4.04
N ARG A 5 -14.25 18.44 4.84
CA ARG A 5 -13.19 19.33 4.36
C ARG A 5 -11.93 18.57 3.97
N ALA A 6 -11.63 17.46 4.63
CA ALA A 6 -10.53 16.58 4.23
C ALA A 6 -10.82 15.95 2.87
N ILE A 7 -12.02 15.41 2.66
CA ILE A 7 -12.43 14.83 1.38
C ILE A 7 -12.31 15.87 0.25
N GLN A 8 -12.77 17.10 0.49
CA GLN A 8 -12.62 18.20 -0.47
C GLN A 8 -11.16 18.58 -0.71
N ALA A 9 -10.33 18.60 0.35
CA ALA A 9 -8.90 18.88 0.25
C ALA A 9 -8.16 17.87 -0.64
N PHE A 10 -8.47 16.58 -0.52
CA PHE A 10 -7.88 15.52 -1.36
C PHE A 10 -8.39 15.54 -2.82
N GLY A 11 -9.50 16.23 -3.10
CA GLY A 11 -10.06 16.40 -4.44
C GLY A 11 -9.40 17.52 -5.26
N GLU A 12 -8.59 18.37 -4.62
CA GLU A 12 -7.87 19.44 -5.32
C GLU A 12 -6.69 18.92 -6.17
N PRO A 13 -6.24 19.69 -7.17
CA PRO A 13 -5.05 19.35 -7.94
C PRO A 13 -3.82 19.19 -7.04
N ARG A 14 -2.92 18.31 -7.44
CA ARG A 14 -1.63 18.13 -6.76
C ARG A 14 -0.72 19.30 -7.03
N ILE A 15 0.16 19.60 -6.08
CA ILE A 15 1.20 20.62 -6.20
C ILE A 15 1.99 20.44 -7.51
N GLU A 16 2.35 19.19 -7.86
CA GLU A 16 3.07 18.88 -9.11
C GLU A 16 2.36 19.30 -10.40
N THR A 17 1.04 19.49 -10.37
CA THR A 17 0.25 19.87 -11.55
C THR A 17 0.09 21.38 -11.73
N TYR A 18 0.53 22.19 -10.78
CA TYR A 18 0.40 23.64 -10.88
C TYR A 18 1.55 24.27 -11.68
N VAL A 19 1.21 25.34 -12.40
CA VAL A 19 2.20 26.31 -12.90
C VAL A 19 2.69 27.17 -11.72
N THR A 20 3.99 27.44 -11.65
CA THR A 20 4.66 28.12 -10.54
C THR A 20 3.96 29.41 -10.10
N ASP A 21 3.62 30.31 -11.03
CA ASP A 21 3.00 31.60 -10.71
C ASP A 21 1.59 31.45 -10.10
N ARG A 22 0.83 30.47 -10.61
CA ARG A 22 -0.50 30.16 -10.06
C ARG A 22 -0.39 29.59 -8.66
N LEU A 23 0.58 28.72 -8.40
CA LEU A 23 0.81 28.19 -7.07
C LEU A 23 1.27 29.28 -6.10
N ALA A 24 2.23 30.12 -6.52
CA ALA A 24 2.74 31.22 -5.71
C ALA A 24 1.61 32.19 -5.30
N THR A 25 0.69 32.50 -6.21
CA THR A 25 -0.49 33.33 -5.89
C THR A 25 -1.35 32.70 -4.78
N ARG A 26 -1.66 31.40 -4.90
CA ARG A 26 -2.45 30.69 -3.89
C ARG A 26 -1.71 30.57 -2.56
N VAL A 27 -0.41 30.27 -2.59
CA VAL A 27 0.45 30.19 -1.39
C VAL A 27 0.51 31.55 -0.69
N SER A 28 0.60 32.66 -1.42
CA SER A 28 0.56 34.01 -0.84
C SER A 28 -0.75 34.26 -0.09
N MET A 29 -1.88 33.86 -0.68
CA MET A 29 -3.19 33.96 -0.02
C MET A 29 -3.27 33.09 1.23
N LEU A 30 -2.79 31.84 1.16
CA LEU A 30 -2.75 30.93 2.30
C LEU A 30 -1.91 31.50 3.44
N LEU A 31 -0.74 32.07 3.14
CA LEU A 31 0.11 32.70 4.15
C LEU A 31 -0.63 33.86 4.82
N ARG A 32 -1.22 34.80 4.05
CA ARG A 32 -1.99 35.93 4.60
C ARG A 32 -3.12 35.45 5.52
N GLN A 33 -3.88 34.45 5.09
CA GLN A 33 -4.94 33.86 5.90
C GLN A 33 -4.38 33.25 7.20
N SER A 34 -3.25 32.56 7.11
CA SER A 34 -2.62 31.93 8.26
C SER A 34 -2.16 32.95 9.30
N TYR A 35 -1.58 34.07 8.86
CA TYR A 35 -1.22 35.20 9.74
C TYR A 35 -2.45 35.77 10.44
N ILE A 36 -3.53 36.04 9.69
CA ILE A 36 -4.77 36.59 10.23
C ILE A 36 -5.40 35.62 11.25
N MET A 37 -5.53 34.34 10.90
CA MET A 37 -6.16 33.33 11.75
C MET A 37 -5.40 33.07 13.04
N ALA A 38 -4.07 33.19 13.01
CA ALA A 38 -3.22 33.06 14.19
C ALA A 38 -3.11 34.36 15.00
N GLY A 39 -3.76 35.45 14.57
CA GLY A 39 -3.74 36.74 15.27
C GLY A 39 -2.44 37.54 15.10
N PHE A 40 -1.60 37.21 14.12
CA PHE A 40 -0.37 37.94 13.82
C PHE A 40 -0.59 39.03 12.77
N LYS A 41 0.22 40.10 12.85
CA LYS A 41 0.29 41.10 11.77
C LYS A 41 0.83 40.42 10.50
N VAL A 42 0.15 40.65 9.38
CA VAL A 42 0.63 40.20 8.06
C VAL A 42 1.95 40.92 7.73
N PRO A 43 3.00 40.21 7.27
CA PRO A 43 4.24 40.84 6.85
C PRO A 43 4.04 41.85 5.72
N GLU A 44 5.00 42.77 5.58
CA GLU A 44 5.05 43.69 4.45
C GLU A 44 5.20 42.93 3.12
N ALA A 45 4.87 43.58 2.01
CA ALA A 45 4.74 42.92 0.71
C ALA A 45 6.02 42.16 0.28
N ASP A 46 7.20 42.76 0.48
CA ASP A 46 8.48 42.18 0.09
C ASP A 46 8.83 40.93 0.93
N ASP A 47 8.66 41.02 2.26
CA ASP A 47 8.90 39.90 3.16
C ASP A 47 7.94 38.74 2.87
N LEU A 48 6.67 39.05 2.61
CA LEU A 48 5.68 38.05 2.24
C LEU A 48 6.00 37.40 0.89
N ALA A 49 6.53 38.17 -0.08
CA ALA A 49 6.95 37.63 -1.37
C ALA A 49 8.10 36.63 -1.21
N ILE A 50 9.08 36.93 -0.34
CA ILE A 50 10.18 36.02 -0.02
C ILE A 50 9.67 34.73 0.62
N LEU A 51 8.77 34.84 1.62
CA LEU A 51 8.15 33.67 2.27
C LEU A 51 7.33 32.84 1.27
N THR A 52 6.59 33.51 0.39
CA THR A 52 5.78 32.85 -0.65
C THR A 52 6.67 32.08 -1.61
N ALA A 53 7.74 32.71 -2.12
CA ALA A 53 8.67 32.09 -3.04
C ALA A 53 9.35 30.87 -2.39
N LYS A 54 9.79 31.00 -1.14
CA LYS A 54 10.43 29.88 -0.43
C LYS A 54 9.48 28.73 -0.14
N LEU A 55 8.28 29.01 0.36
CA LEU A 55 7.29 27.97 0.59
C LEU A 55 6.88 27.28 -0.72
N THR A 56 6.76 28.03 -1.81
CA THR A 56 6.44 27.47 -3.14
C THR A 56 7.55 26.52 -3.62
N SER A 57 8.82 26.91 -3.48
CA SER A 57 9.98 26.05 -3.81
C SER A 57 9.95 24.76 -2.98
N ASP A 58 9.79 24.88 -1.65
CA ASP A 58 9.73 23.74 -0.73
C ASP A 58 8.60 22.77 -1.10
N LEU A 59 7.44 23.31 -1.51
CA LEU A 59 6.29 22.51 -1.92
C LEU A 59 6.59 21.68 -3.18
N PHE A 60 7.21 22.27 -4.20
CA PHE A 60 7.62 21.53 -5.40
C PHE A 60 8.70 20.49 -5.12
N GLU A 61 9.68 20.83 -4.28
CA GLU A 61 10.81 19.96 -3.99
C GLU A 61 10.39 18.74 -3.16
N SER A 62 9.71 18.99 -2.04
CA SER A 62 9.52 18.00 -0.96
C SER A 62 8.07 17.51 -0.79
N TYR A 63 7.09 18.22 -1.35
CA TYR A 63 5.65 18.00 -1.10
C TYR A 63 4.80 17.94 -2.37
N ARG A 64 5.42 17.62 -3.52
CA ARG A 64 4.78 17.62 -4.85
C ARG A 64 3.51 16.77 -4.98
N PHE A 65 3.40 15.70 -4.18
CA PHE A 65 2.27 14.78 -4.19
C PHE A 65 1.11 15.22 -3.30
N LEU A 66 1.30 16.25 -2.47
CA LEU A 66 0.21 16.88 -1.73
C LEU A 66 -0.70 17.60 -2.71
N THR A 67 -1.97 17.71 -2.39
CA THR A 67 -2.87 18.68 -3.00
C THR A 67 -2.73 20.04 -2.33
N TYR A 68 -3.14 21.11 -3.03
CA TYR A 68 -3.22 22.42 -2.40
C TYR A 68 -4.14 22.42 -1.17
N GLY A 69 -5.28 21.71 -1.27
CA GLY A 69 -6.21 21.58 -0.15
C GLY A 69 -5.59 20.90 1.07
N GLU A 70 -4.75 19.88 0.87
CA GLU A 70 -4.00 19.23 1.94
C GLU A 70 -3.02 20.20 2.63
N VAL A 71 -2.35 21.05 1.86
CA VAL A 71 -1.46 22.10 2.39
C VAL A 71 -2.25 23.14 3.19
N SER A 72 -3.40 23.58 2.68
CA SER A 72 -4.27 24.52 3.40
C SER A 72 -4.78 23.93 4.72
N LEU A 73 -5.22 22.67 4.70
CA LEU A 73 -5.69 21.97 5.90
C LEU A 73 -4.56 21.79 6.92
N CYS A 74 -3.35 21.46 6.46
CA CYS A 74 -2.15 21.38 7.30
C CYS A 74 -1.91 22.70 8.06
N PHE A 75 -2.00 23.84 7.38
CA PHE A 75 -1.78 25.14 8.03
C PHE A 75 -2.86 25.44 9.06
N GLU A 76 -4.13 25.14 8.77
CA GLU A 76 -5.21 25.31 9.75
C GLU A 76 -5.05 24.44 11.01
N LEU A 77 -4.65 23.18 10.84
CA LEU A 77 -4.39 22.27 11.97
C LEU A 77 -3.18 22.76 12.79
N GLY A 78 -2.15 23.26 12.10
CA GLY A 78 -0.99 23.90 12.73
C GLY A 78 -1.36 25.12 13.58
N ILE A 79 -2.22 26.01 13.05
CA ILE A 79 -2.71 27.20 13.77
C ILE A 79 -3.52 26.80 15.00
N LYS A 80 -4.28 25.70 14.93
CA LYS A 80 -5.05 25.16 16.07
C LYS A 80 -4.21 24.44 17.13
N GLY A 81 -2.91 24.29 16.90
CA GLY A 81 -1.99 23.66 17.85
C GLY A 81 -1.91 22.14 17.75
N GLU A 82 -2.49 21.51 16.72
CA GLU A 82 -2.50 20.04 16.55
C GLU A 82 -1.09 19.44 16.34
N TYR A 83 -0.10 20.29 16.02
CA TYR A 83 1.29 19.89 15.85
C TYR A 83 2.20 20.37 17.00
N GLY A 84 1.62 20.89 18.08
CA GLY A 84 2.31 21.48 19.23
C GLY A 84 2.44 23.00 19.16
N ASP A 85 3.15 23.56 20.14
CA ASP A 85 3.36 25.01 20.27
C ASP A 85 4.53 25.49 19.42
N PHE A 86 4.35 26.62 18.73
CA PHE A 86 5.37 27.23 17.89
C PHE A 86 5.50 28.72 18.19
N MET A 87 6.75 29.20 18.21
CA MET A 87 7.04 30.63 18.38
C MET A 87 6.83 31.38 17.05
N GLY A 88 5.60 31.86 16.86
CA GLY A 88 5.21 32.69 15.74
C GLY A 88 5.12 31.96 14.40
N LEU A 89 4.80 32.74 13.36
CA LEU A 89 4.66 32.27 11.99
C LEU A 89 5.89 32.68 11.17
N ASN A 90 6.70 31.69 10.83
CA ASN A 90 7.89 31.82 10.02
C ASN A 90 8.10 30.53 9.21
N MET A 91 9.09 30.53 8.32
CA MET A 91 9.37 29.39 7.46
C MET A 91 9.62 28.09 8.24
N ARG A 92 10.29 28.15 9.40
CA ARG A 92 10.53 26.99 10.27
C ARG A 92 9.22 26.40 10.79
N THR A 93 8.27 27.24 11.19
CA THR A 93 6.94 26.81 11.64
C THR A 93 6.21 26.08 10.51
N PHE A 94 6.13 26.68 9.33
CA PHE A 94 5.47 26.08 8.17
C PHE A 94 6.10 24.74 7.73
N SER A 95 7.44 24.67 7.65
CA SER A 95 8.13 23.43 7.32
C SER A 95 7.88 22.34 8.36
N ARG A 96 7.74 22.68 9.64
CA ARG A 96 7.42 21.71 10.70
C ARG A 96 5.99 21.20 10.58
N TRP A 97 5.02 22.08 10.35
CA TRP A 97 3.64 21.67 10.12
C TRP A 97 3.50 20.70 8.95
N LEU A 98 4.15 21.00 7.82
CA LEU A 98 4.16 20.12 6.65
C LEU A 98 4.80 18.75 6.94
N LYS A 99 5.88 18.72 7.73
CA LYS A 99 6.51 17.47 8.17
C LYS A 99 5.58 16.66 9.08
N CYS A 100 5.00 17.29 10.10
CA CYS A 100 4.06 16.66 11.02
C CYS A 100 2.83 16.11 10.30
N TYR A 101 2.27 16.88 9.36
CA TYR A 101 1.12 16.45 8.56
C TYR A 101 1.47 15.25 7.66
N LYS A 102 2.64 15.25 7.01
CA LYS A 102 3.10 14.14 6.17
C LYS A 102 3.20 12.82 6.93
N THR A 103 3.61 12.87 8.20
CA THR A 103 3.74 11.69 9.07
C THR A 103 2.53 11.47 9.96
N SER A 104 1.44 12.24 9.79
CA SER A 104 0.28 12.13 10.65
C SER A 104 -0.55 10.88 10.32
N ASP A 105 -1.04 10.21 11.38
CA ASP A 105 -2.02 9.13 11.27
C ASP A 105 -3.26 9.56 10.47
N PHE A 106 -3.67 10.81 10.63
CA PHE A 106 -4.79 11.39 9.90
C PHE A 106 -4.60 11.29 8.39
N ARG A 107 -3.44 11.72 7.88
CA ARG A 107 -3.10 11.59 6.46
C ARG A 107 -3.08 10.13 6.02
N TYR A 108 -2.43 9.26 6.80
CA TYR A 108 -2.31 7.84 6.48
C TYR A 108 -3.69 7.20 6.26
N ARG A 109 -4.63 7.43 7.18
CA ARG A 109 -6.01 6.92 7.06
C ARG A 109 -6.70 7.42 5.79
N GLN A 110 -6.56 8.70 5.47
CA GLN A 110 -7.18 9.29 4.26
C GLN A 110 -6.59 8.72 2.96
N VAL A 111 -5.27 8.50 2.91
CA VAL A 111 -4.62 7.83 1.76
C VAL A 111 -5.11 6.39 1.62
N MET A 112 -5.17 5.63 2.71
CA MET A 112 -5.67 4.26 2.70
C MET A 112 -7.15 4.17 2.26
N GLU A 113 -8.00 5.09 2.73
CA GLU A 113 -9.40 5.16 2.31
C GLU A 113 -9.54 5.51 0.82
N ARG A 114 -8.72 6.44 0.32
CA ARG A 114 -8.66 6.76 -1.11
C ARG A 114 -8.24 5.54 -1.94
N ASP A 115 -7.18 4.85 -1.55
CA ASP A 115 -6.70 3.66 -2.27
C ASP A 115 -7.76 2.57 -2.26
N LYS A 116 -8.46 2.37 -1.14
CA LYS A 116 -9.60 1.44 -1.03
C LYS A 116 -10.75 1.85 -1.96
N ARG A 117 -11.09 3.14 -2.05
CA ARG A 117 -12.11 3.65 -2.97
C ARG A 117 -11.71 3.50 -4.43
N MET A 118 -10.45 3.76 -4.77
CA MET A 118 -9.92 3.54 -6.12
C MET A 118 -9.95 2.06 -6.50
N GLN A 119 -9.58 1.15 -5.58
CA GLN A 119 -9.71 -0.28 -5.77
C GLN A 119 -11.17 -0.73 -5.95
N ALA A 120 -12.10 -0.14 -5.19
CA ALA A 120 -13.52 -0.42 -5.31
C ALA A 120 -14.16 0.16 -6.59
N ALA A 121 -13.62 1.26 -7.12
CA ALA A 121 -14.09 1.92 -8.33
C ALA A 121 -13.60 1.25 -9.63
N LEU A 122 -12.55 0.43 -9.56
CA LEU A 122 -12.20 -0.46 -10.65
C LEU A 122 -13.36 -1.47 -10.81
N PRO A 123 -13.92 -1.64 -12.02
CA PRO A 123 -14.95 -2.65 -12.22
C PRO A 123 -14.37 -3.99 -11.76
N PRO A 124 -15.09 -4.79 -10.97
CA PRO A 124 -14.64 -6.13 -10.65
C PRO A 124 -14.44 -6.82 -12.00
N VAL A 125 -13.20 -7.25 -12.28
CA VAL A 125 -12.95 -8.19 -13.37
C VAL A 125 -13.97 -9.31 -13.20
N SER A 126 -14.80 -9.55 -14.22
CA SER A 126 -15.95 -10.43 -14.09
C SER A 126 -15.53 -11.74 -13.42
N GLU A 127 -16.37 -12.29 -12.54
CA GLU A 127 -16.02 -13.56 -11.86
C GLU A 127 -15.61 -14.63 -12.88
N ALA A 128 -16.23 -14.62 -14.07
CA ALA A 128 -15.87 -15.46 -15.20
C ALA A 128 -14.44 -15.22 -15.70
N TYR A 129 -14.00 -13.96 -15.87
CA TYR A 129 -12.63 -13.64 -16.29
C TYR A 129 -11.58 -14.05 -15.25
N ASN A 130 -11.87 -13.84 -13.96
CA ASN A 130 -10.98 -14.26 -12.88
C ASN A 130 -10.85 -15.79 -12.82
N ARG A 131 -11.97 -16.52 -12.96
CA ARG A 131 -11.95 -17.99 -13.05
C ARG A 131 -11.13 -18.46 -14.25
N GLU A 132 -11.33 -17.89 -15.43
CA GLU A 132 -10.59 -18.28 -16.63
C GLU A 132 -9.07 -18.06 -16.48
N ARG A 133 -8.67 -16.93 -15.89
CA ARG A 133 -7.26 -16.63 -15.60
C ARG A 133 -6.67 -17.57 -14.56
N GLU A 134 -7.43 -17.88 -13.52
CA GLU A 134 -7.04 -18.85 -12.49
C GLU A 134 -6.87 -20.25 -13.08
N ASP A 135 -7.81 -20.68 -13.93
CA ASP A 135 -7.75 -21.97 -14.61
C ASP A 135 -6.52 -22.08 -15.50
N ARG A 136 -6.24 -21.02 -16.27
CA ARG A 136 -5.05 -20.95 -17.11
C ARG A 136 -3.76 -21.02 -16.29
N MET A 137 -3.72 -20.37 -15.13
CA MET A 137 -2.57 -20.43 -14.22
C MET A 137 -2.37 -21.85 -13.68
N LEU A 138 -3.44 -22.52 -13.24
CA LEU A 138 -3.37 -23.91 -12.75
C LEU A 138 -2.91 -24.87 -13.85
N GLN A 139 -3.50 -24.77 -15.06
CA GLN A 139 -3.11 -25.60 -16.20
C GLN A 139 -1.64 -25.39 -16.57
N ASN A 140 -1.16 -24.13 -16.55
CA ASN A 140 0.24 -23.83 -16.81
C ASN A 140 1.15 -24.39 -15.72
N ALA A 141 0.78 -24.27 -14.44
CA ALA A 141 1.56 -24.83 -13.34
C ALA A 141 1.74 -26.36 -13.50
N PHE A 142 0.68 -27.09 -13.82
CA PHE A 142 0.78 -28.54 -14.06
C PHE A 142 1.56 -28.86 -15.33
N ARG A 143 1.39 -28.09 -16.41
CA ARG A 143 2.17 -28.26 -17.65
C ARG A 143 3.67 -28.08 -17.41
N HIS A 144 4.06 -27.04 -16.69
CA HIS A 144 5.46 -26.78 -16.34
C HIS A 144 6.01 -27.87 -15.41
N TYR A 145 5.21 -28.34 -14.45
CA TYR A 145 5.59 -29.47 -13.61
C TYR A 145 5.90 -30.73 -14.45
N ARG A 146 5.02 -31.08 -15.41
CA ARG A 146 5.24 -32.20 -16.34
C ARG A 146 6.48 -32.02 -17.22
N ALA A 147 6.82 -30.79 -17.57
CA ALA A 147 8.03 -30.46 -18.32
C ALA A 147 9.32 -30.46 -17.47
N GLY A 148 9.23 -30.81 -16.17
CA GLY A 148 10.39 -30.93 -15.28
C GLY A 148 10.81 -29.64 -14.59
N TYR A 149 9.99 -28.58 -14.62
CA TYR A 149 10.30 -27.33 -13.92
C TYR A 149 10.25 -27.51 -12.38
N PRO A 150 11.12 -26.82 -11.62
CA PRO A 150 11.09 -26.88 -10.16
C PRO A 150 9.76 -26.36 -9.60
N LEU A 151 9.09 -27.17 -8.78
CA LEU A 151 7.77 -26.84 -8.21
C LEU A 151 7.80 -25.57 -7.36
N ASP A 152 8.92 -25.25 -6.73
CA ASP A 152 9.10 -24.04 -5.91
C ASP A 152 8.93 -22.74 -6.72
N GLN A 153 9.18 -22.77 -8.03
CA GLN A 153 9.00 -21.64 -8.93
C GLN A 153 7.56 -21.50 -9.45
N LEU A 154 6.68 -22.47 -9.14
CA LEU A 154 5.31 -22.56 -9.66
C LEU A 154 4.26 -22.08 -8.65
N LEU A 155 4.67 -21.26 -7.68
CA LEU A 155 3.80 -20.70 -6.63
C LEU A 155 3.01 -21.80 -5.87
N PRO A 156 3.69 -22.81 -5.30
CA PRO A 156 3.06 -24.04 -4.84
C PRO A 156 1.99 -23.83 -3.77
N ALA A 157 2.22 -22.92 -2.81
CA ALA A 157 1.22 -22.60 -1.79
C ALA A 157 -0.03 -21.92 -2.34
N ARG A 158 0.06 -21.19 -3.47
CA ARG A 158 -1.10 -20.58 -4.12
C ARG A 158 -1.88 -21.64 -4.88
N VAL A 159 -1.20 -22.46 -5.68
CA VAL A 159 -1.80 -23.55 -6.46
C VAL A 159 -2.50 -24.55 -5.54
N TYR A 160 -1.84 -25.00 -4.47
CA TYR A 160 -2.41 -25.93 -3.50
C TYR A 160 -3.69 -25.39 -2.85
N ARG A 161 -3.69 -24.12 -2.40
CA ARG A 161 -4.87 -23.50 -1.77
C ARG A 161 -6.06 -23.42 -2.72
N ILE A 162 -5.83 -23.10 -3.98
CA ILE A 162 -6.89 -23.03 -4.99
C ILE A 162 -7.46 -24.42 -5.27
N LEU A 163 -6.60 -25.41 -5.50
CA LEU A 163 -7.03 -26.80 -5.74
C LEU A 163 -7.76 -27.41 -4.54
N GLN A 164 -7.34 -27.06 -3.32
CA GLN A 164 -8.04 -27.44 -2.09
C GLN A 164 -9.39 -26.73 -1.96
N GLY A 165 -9.46 -25.43 -2.26
CA GLY A 165 -10.72 -24.67 -2.26
C GLY A 165 -11.74 -25.22 -3.25
N ARG A 166 -11.27 -25.73 -4.39
CA ARG A 166 -12.07 -26.44 -5.40
C ARG A 166 -12.36 -27.92 -5.06
N LYS A 167 -11.90 -28.40 -3.90
CA LYS A 167 -12.04 -29.80 -3.45
C LYS A 167 -11.41 -30.85 -4.37
N LEU A 168 -10.49 -30.44 -5.25
CA LEU A 168 -9.71 -31.34 -6.10
C LEU A 168 -8.61 -32.04 -5.30
N ILE A 169 -8.09 -31.35 -4.28
CA ILE A 169 -7.22 -31.92 -3.26
C ILE A 169 -8.00 -32.05 -1.96
N ALA A 170 -8.38 -33.28 -1.62
CA ALA A 170 -9.11 -33.65 -0.42
C ALA A 170 -8.19 -34.29 0.65
N ASP A 171 -7.08 -33.61 0.98
CA ASP A 171 -6.17 -34.10 2.02
C ASP A 171 -6.82 -34.07 3.40
N SER A 172 -6.75 -35.19 4.12
CA SER A 172 -7.29 -35.30 5.47
C SER A 172 -6.52 -34.42 6.46
N PRO A 173 -7.10 -34.06 7.62
CA PRO A 173 -6.36 -33.40 8.69
C PRO A 173 -5.11 -34.17 9.14
N ALA A 174 -5.12 -35.51 9.02
CA ALA A 174 -3.98 -36.35 9.35
C ALA A 174 -2.85 -36.23 8.31
N ASP A 175 -3.18 -36.19 7.01
CA ASP A 175 -2.21 -35.96 5.92
C ASP A 175 -1.49 -34.61 6.09
N LYS A 176 -2.25 -33.56 6.45
CA LYS A 176 -1.70 -32.22 6.66
C LYS A 176 -0.73 -32.17 7.84
N ARG A 177 -1.08 -32.83 8.95
CA ARG A 177 -0.19 -32.95 10.12
C ARG A 177 1.08 -33.71 9.75
N SER A 178 0.95 -34.86 9.09
CA SER A 178 2.10 -35.65 8.63
C SER A 178 3.01 -34.85 7.70
N ALA A 179 2.45 -34.06 6.78
CA ALA A 179 3.23 -33.19 5.90
C ALA A 179 3.97 -32.08 6.69
N MET A 180 3.33 -31.48 7.69
CA MET A 180 3.98 -30.49 8.56
C MET A 180 5.09 -31.11 9.43
N ASP A 181 4.86 -32.32 9.97
CA ASP A 181 5.83 -33.02 10.81
C ASP A 181 7.14 -33.31 10.07
N ARG A 182 7.07 -33.60 8.76
CA ARG A 182 8.25 -33.77 7.90
C ARG A 182 9.15 -32.53 7.84
N PHE A 183 8.57 -31.35 8.03
CA PHE A 183 9.29 -30.07 8.01
C PHE A 183 9.39 -29.44 9.39
N ALA A 184 9.00 -30.13 10.47
CA ALA A 184 9.00 -29.58 11.82
C ALA A 184 10.39 -29.06 12.26
N ARG A 185 11.46 -29.73 11.79
CA ARG A 185 12.87 -29.38 12.06
C ARG A 185 13.47 -28.44 11.01
N TRP A 186 12.69 -27.94 10.06
CA TRP A 186 13.18 -27.00 9.05
C TRP A 186 13.70 -25.73 9.70
N LYS A 187 14.88 -25.29 9.25
CA LYS A 187 15.54 -24.05 9.64
C LYS A 187 15.98 -23.29 8.38
N PRO A 188 15.92 -21.95 8.39
CA PRO A 188 16.41 -21.16 7.27
C PRO A 188 17.92 -21.37 7.07
N ALA A 189 18.37 -21.39 5.82
CA ALA A 189 19.80 -21.38 5.50
C ALA A 189 20.33 -19.95 5.69
N GLY A 190 20.89 -19.65 6.87
CA GLY A 190 21.55 -18.37 7.17
C GLY A 190 21.40 -17.90 8.61
N MET A 191 22.14 -16.83 8.98
CA MET A 191 22.08 -16.19 10.31
C MET A 191 20.92 -15.19 10.46
N LEU A 192 19.82 -15.35 9.72
CA LEU A 192 18.67 -14.45 9.88
C LEU A 192 17.91 -14.80 11.17
N PRO A 193 17.80 -13.89 12.14
CA PRO A 193 16.91 -14.10 13.28
C PRO A 193 15.47 -14.18 12.76
N MET A 194 14.83 -15.32 13.00
CA MET A 194 13.47 -15.62 12.56
C MET A 194 12.66 -15.99 13.79
N ASP A 195 11.53 -15.30 14.00
CA ASP A 195 10.58 -15.67 15.04
C ASP A 195 9.87 -17.00 14.71
N GLU A 196 9.28 -17.61 15.72
CA GLU A 196 8.63 -18.92 15.60
C GLU A 196 7.40 -18.87 14.67
N GLU A 197 6.70 -17.75 14.60
CA GLU A 197 5.52 -17.57 13.74
C GLU A 197 5.90 -17.56 12.25
N THR A 198 6.95 -16.82 11.90
CA THR A 198 7.53 -16.77 10.56
C THR A 198 8.07 -18.13 10.17
N ARG A 199 8.76 -18.83 11.08
CA ARG A 199 9.23 -20.20 10.85
C ARG A 199 8.06 -21.15 10.54
N LEU A 200 6.99 -21.10 11.33
CA LEU A 200 5.79 -21.90 11.11
C LEU A 200 5.12 -21.59 9.76
N HIS A 201 5.15 -20.34 9.30
CA HIS A 201 4.67 -19.96 7.96
C HIS A 201 5.45 -20.66 6.85
N PHE A 202 6.78 -20.73 6.96
CA PHE A 202 7.62 -21.46 6.01
C PHE A 202 7.37 -22.98 6.07
N VAL A 203 7.26 -23.56 7.27
CA VAL A 203 6.91 -24.98 7.45
C VAL A 203 5.58 -25.32 6.77
N LYS A 204 4.56 -24.47 6.93
CA LYS A 204 3.27 -24.63 6.23
C LYS A 204 3.43 -24.58 4.71
N THR A 205 4.22 -23.66 4.20
CA THR A 205 4.49 -23.51 2.75
C THR A 205 5.20 -24.74 2.18
N GLN A 206 6.18 -25.28 2.90
CA GLN A 206 6.88 -26.52 2.53
C GLN A 206 5.94 -27.74 2.56
N ALA A 207 5.10 -27.85 3.59
CA ALA A 207 4.09 -28.90 3.69
C ALA A 207 3.08 -28.85 2.52
N MET A 208 2.57 -27.65 2.18
CA MET A 208 1.69 -27.47 1.01
C MET A 208 2.38 -27.87 -0.31
N THR A 209 3.67 -27.55 -0.44
CA THR A 209 4.46 -27.90 -1.63
C THR A 209 4.62 -29.43 -1.75
N ALA A 210 4.88 -30.13 -0.65
CA ALA A 210 4.98 -31.59 -0.63
C ALA A 210 3.64 -32.28 -0.95
N LEU A 211 2.52 -31.76 -0.43
CA LEU A 211 1.19 -32.27 -0.73
C LEU A 211 0.80 -32.03 -2.19
N LEU A 212 1.10 -30.85 -2.72
CA LEU A 212 0.90 -30.53 -4.13
C LEU A 212 1.72 -31.45 -5.04
N ARG A 213 2.99 -31.70 -4.69
CA ARG A 213 3.86 -32.64 -5.40
C ARG A 213 3.23 -34.03 -5.45
N ARG A 214 2.79 -34.56 -4.30
CA ARG A 214 2.10 -35.86 -4.20
C ARG A 214 0.88 -35.94 -5.13
N TYR A 215 0.09 -34.87 -5.20
CA TYR A 215 -1.08 -34.80 -6.07
C TYR A 215 -0.69 -34.78 -7.56
N PHE A 216 0.29 -33.94 -7.94
CA PHE A 216 0.75 -33.89 -9.33
C PHE A 216 1.42 -35.18 -9.78
N ASP A 217 2.22 -35.82 -8.93
CA ASP A 217 2.84 -37.12 -9.22
C ASP A 217 1.79 -38.19 -9.51
N ARG A 218 0.70 -38.22 -8.71
CA ARG A 218 -0.43 -39.12 -8.94
C ARG A 218 -1.07 -38.87 -10.32
N LEU A 219 -1.36 -37.61 -10.67
CA LEU A 219 -1.93 -37.27 -11.97
C LEU A 219 -1.00 -37.64 -13.14
N VAL A 220 0.31 -37.48 -12.96
CA VAL A 220 1.30 -37.89 -13.97
C VAL A 220 1.32 -39.41 -14.13
N GLN A 221 1.25 -40.17 -13.03
CA GLN A 221 1.16 -41.63 -13.06
C GLN A 221 -0.14 -42.12 -13.73
N GLU A 222 -1.25 -41.41 -13.52
CA GLU A 222 -2.55 -41.67 -14.15
C GLU A 222 -2.60 -41.25 -15.64
N GLY A 223 -1.51 -40.70 -16.19
CA GLY A 223 -1.44 -40.27 -17.59
C GLY A 223 -2.26 -39.02 -17.91
N VAL A 224 -2.65 -38.25 -16.88
CA VAL A 224 -3.52 -37.08 -17.03
C VAL A 224 -2.81 -35.97 -17.79
N ALA A 225 -3.39 -35.56 -18.92
CA ALA A 225 -2.76 -34.57 -19.79
C ALA A 225 -2.93 -33.12 -19.29
N LYS A 226 -4.04 -32.83 -18.60
CA LYS A 226 -4.46 -31.50 -18.13
C LYS A 226 -5.17 -31.64 -16.78
N LEU A 227 -5.10 -30.62 -15.92
CA LEU A 227 -5.81 -30.65 -14.64
C LEU A 227 -7.33 -30.74 -14.85
N PRO A 228 -8.06 -31.55 -14.06
CA PRO A 228 -9.51 -31.55 -14.03
C PRO A 228 -10.00 -30.34 -13.20
N LEU A 229 -10.31 -29.22 -13.86
CA LEU A 229 -10.64 -27.93 -13.23
C LEU A 229 -12.13 -27.64 -13.15
#